data_AF-A0A1C5I8Y9-F1
#
_entry.id   AF-A0A1C5I8Y9-F1
#
_cell.length_a   1.000
_cell.length_b   1.000
_cell.length_c   1.000
_cell.angle_alpha   90.00
_cell.angle_beta   90.00
_cell.angle_gamma   90.00
#
_symmetry.space_group_name_H-M   'P 1'
#
loop_
_entity.id
_entity.type
_entity.pdbx_description
1 polymer ?
#
loop_
_entity_poly.entity_id
_entity_poly.type
_entity_poly.pdbx_seq_one_letter_code
_entity_poly.pdbx_strand_id
1 'polypeptide(L)'
;MALVSPQKLAQERVITADAVLGGQVDLRAYPHRHLMVIARHKWGSSGFPPLMEAVEHLSNYGWELVNVLSVGEGHHVYAAMRRTA
;
A
#
# COMPACT_ATOMS: atom_id res chain seq x y z
N MET A 1 -3.89 -0.30 -18.69
CA MET A 1 -3.62 0.25 -17.35
C MET A 1 -4.94 0.26 -16.61
N ALA A 2 -5.12 -0.58 -15.59
CA ALA A 2 -6.37 -0.62 -14.84
C ALA A 2 -6.23 0.27 -13.61
N LEU A 3 -7.00 1.35 -13.57
CA LEU A 3 -7.14 2.19 -12.38
C LEU A 3 -7.82 1.34 -11.29
N VAL A 4 -7.30 1.38 -10.07
CA VAL A 4 -8.04 0.81 -8.93
C VAL A 4 -9.24 1.71 -8.68
N SER A 5 -10.44 1.15 -8.74
CA SER A 5 -11.64 1.97 -8.51
C SER A 5 -11.66 2.44 -7.05
N PRO A 6 -11.97 3.73 -6.77
CA PRO A 6 -12.03 4.24 -5.40
C PRO A 6 -13.02 3.47 -4.51
N GLN A 7 -14.12 3.00 -5.10
CA GLN A 7 -15.13 2.18 -4.41
C GLN A 7 -14.57 0.83 -3.98
N LYS A 8 -13.85 0.15 -4.88
CA LYS A 8 -13.20 -1.13 -4.56
C LYS A 8 -12.13 -0.93 -3.50
N LEU A 9 -11.33 0.12 -3.61
CA LEU A 9 -10.33 0.44 -2.60
C LEU A 9 -10.95 0.76 -1.24
N ALA A 10 -12.05 1.52 -1.21
CA ALA A 10 -12.79 1.81 0.03
C ALA A 10 -13.30 0.53 0.71
N GLN A 11 -13.77 -0.44 -0.08
CA GLN A 11 -14.23 -1.74 0.42
C GLN A 11 -13.09 -2.63 0.92
N GLU A 12 -12.05 -2.83 0.10
CA GLU A 12 -10.95 -3.75 0.41
C GLU A 12 -9.98 -3.16 1.44
N ARG A 13 -9.77 -1.84 1.40
CA ARG A 13 -8.79 -1.09 2.23
C ARG A 13 -7.36 -1.60 2.11
N VAL A 14 -7.07 -2.39 1.08
CA VAL A 14 -5.76 -2.90 0.75
C VAL A 14 -5.42 -2.45 -0.67
N ILE A 15 -4.19 -1.97 -0.86
CA ILE A 15 -3.63 -1.60 -2.17
C ILE A 15 -2.28 -2.27 -2.36
N THR A 16 -1.94 -2.63 -3.60
CA THR A 16 -0.60 -3.16 -3.89
C THR A 16 0.44 -2.05 -3.98
N ALA A 17 1.67 -2.33 -3.55
CA ALA A 17 2.81 -1.43 -3.73
C ALA A 17 2.98 -1.03 -5.21
N ASP A 18 2.83 -1.99 -6.14
CA ASP A 18 2.91 -1.74 -7.58
C ASP A 18 1.86 -0.71 -8.06
N ALA A 19 0.64 -0.72 -7.49
CA ALA A 19 -0.40 0.22 -7.87
C ALA A 19 -0.15 1.63 -7.32
N VAL A 20 0.48 1.73 -6.14
CA VAL A 20 0.96 3.01 -5.58
C VAL A 20 2.05 3.59 -6.49
N LEU A 21 3.11 2.82 -6.72
CA LEU A 21 4.29 3.27 -7.47
C LEU A 21 3.97 3.53 -8.95
N GLY A 22 3.01 2.77 -9.51
CA GLY A 22 2.51 2.97 -10.87
C GLY A 22 1.51 4.12 -11.03
N GLY A 23 1.19 4.87 -9.97
CA GLY A 23 0.23 5.98 -10.01
C GLY A 23 -1.19 5.55 -10.39
N GLN A 24 -1.56 4.31 -10.10
CA GLN A 24 -2.82 3.70 -10.57
C GLN A 24 -4.00 3.93 -9.62
N VAL A 25 -3.79 4.71 -8.55
CA VAL A 25 -4.77 4.89 -7.50
C VAL A 25 -4.91 6.36 -7.13
N ASP A 26 -6.16 6.84 -7.14
CA ASP A 26 -6.52 8.11 -6.56
C ASP A 26 -6.90 7.94 -5.09
N LEU A 27 -5.95 8.24 -4.20
CA LEU A 27 -6.20 8.22 -2.76
C LEU A 27 -6.98 9.45 -2.29
N ARG A 28 -7.11 10.53 -3.07
CA ARG A 28 -7.86 11.73 -2.62
C ARG A 28 -9.34 11.41 -2.41
N ALA A 29 -9.90 10.54 -3.24
CA ALA A 29 -11.27 10.03 -3.12
C ALA A 29 -11.44 8.94 -2.04
N TYR A 30 -10.36 8.50 -1.38
CA TYR A 30 -10.42 7.45 -0.37
C TYR A 30 -11.03 7.99 0.95
N PRO A 31 -12.13 7.39 1.45
CA PRO A 31 -12.90 7.96 2.57
C PRO A 31 -12.38 7.56 3.95
N HIS A 32 -11.43 6.62 4.04
CA HIS A 32 -10.97 6.10 5.32
C HIS A 32 -9.60 6.65 5.71
N ARG A 33 -9.36 6.72 7.03
CA ARG A 33 -8.10 7.23 7.59
C ARG A 33 -6.97 6.20 7.57
N HIS A 34 -7.29 4.91 7.51
CA HIS A 34 -6.30 3.83 7.54
C HIS A 34 -6.33 3.07 6.22
N LEU A 35 -5.15 2.70 5.74
CA LEU A 35 -4.95 1.99 4.48
C LEU A 35 -3.86 0.93 4.67
N MET A 36 -4.08 -0.26 4.13
CA MET A 36 -3.06 -1.31 4.08
C MET A 36 -2.38 -1.28 2.72
N VAL A 37 -1.05 -1.26 2.70
CA VAL A 37 -0.26 -1.50 1.49
C VAL A 37 0.29 -2.90 1.55
N ILE A 38 0.15 -3.68 0.50
CA ILE A 38 0.71 -5.03 0.38
C ILE A 38 1.78 -5.06 -0.71
N ALA A 39 2.93 -5.65 -0.41
CA ALA A 39 3.86 -6.10 -1.44
C ALA A 39 3.89 -7.63 -1.43
N ARG A 40 3.78 -8.19 -2.64
CA ARG A 40 3.89 -9.63 -2.85
C ARG A 40 5.34 -9.98 -3.09
N HIS A 41 5.81 -11.02 -2.41
CA HIS A 41 7.09 -11.63 -2.70
C HIS A 41 7.06 -12.24 -4.11
N LYS A 42 7.94 -11.79 -5.01
CA LYS A 42 8.28 -12.57 -6.21
C LYS A 42 9.36 -13.56 -5.82
N TRP A 43 9.31 -14.77 -6.37
CA TRP A 43 10.20 -15.87 -6.01
C TRP A 43 11.66 -15.42 -6.07
N GLY A 44 12.38 -15.49 -4.94
CA GLY A 44 13.79 -15.09 -4.85
C GLY A 44 14.06 -13.61 -4.57
N SER A 45 13.04 -12.77 -4.34
CA SER A 45 13.23 -11.33 -4.03
C SER A 45 12.36 -10.85 -2.87
N SER A 46 12.96 -10.24 -1.83
CA SER A 46 12.22 -9.70 -0.67
C SER A 46 11.08 -8.76 -1.10
N GLY A 47 9.92 -8.86 -0.44
CA GLY A 47 8.82 -7.91 -0.65
C GLY A 47 9.01 -6.57 0.08
N PHE A 48 9.99 -6.48 0.98
CA PHE A 48 10.24 -5.26 1.77
C PHE A 48 10.69 -4.07 0.91
N PRO A 49 11.64 -4.20 -0.05
CA PRO A 49 12.05 -3.06 -0.86
C PRO A 49 10.90 -2.35 -1.59
N PRO A 50 10.05 -3.02 -2.39
CA PRO A 50 8.93 -2.33 -3.03
C PRO A 50 7.87 -1.84 -2.03
N LEU A 51 7.71 -2.50 -0.89
CA LEU A 51 6.83 -2.01 0.18
C LEU A 51 7.33 -0.69 0.75
N MET A 52 8.62 -0.60 1.06
CA MET A 52 9.22 0.61 1.65
C MET A 52 9.25 1.77 0.66
N GLU A 53 9.49 1.51 -0.63
CA GLU A 53 9.39 2.53 -1.68
C GLU A 53 7.96 3.09 -1.77
N ALA A 54 6.94 2.23 -1.69
CA ALA A 54 5.54 2.68 -1.66
C ALA A 54 5.22 3.47 -0.37
N VAL A 55 5.79 3.08 0.77
CA VAL A 55 5.65 3.82 2.04
C VAL A 55 6.26 5.22 1.94
N GLU A 56 7.47 5.35 1.39
CA GLU A 56 8.13 6.64 1.17
C GLU A 56 7.32 7.53 0.22
N HIS A 57 6.83 6.94 -0.88
CA HIS A 57 5.97 7.64 -1.81
C HIS A 57 4.73 8.20 -1.11
N LEU A 58 3.99 7.35 -0.38
CA LEU A 58 2.78 7.78 0.35
C LEU A 58 3.08 8.79 1.47
N SER A 59 4.25 8.71 2.10
CA SER A 59 4.65 9.65 3.14
C SER A 59 4.77 11.08 2.61
N ASN A 60 5.24 11.24 1.37
CA ASN A 60 5.25 12.53 0.68
C ASN A 60 3.84 13.10 0.40
N TYR A 61 2.79 12.28 0.51
CA TYR A 61 1.39 12.64 0.30
C TYR A 61 0.55 12.61 1.58
N GLY A 62 1.16 12.74 2.76
CA GLY A 62 0.45 12.89 4.02
C GLY A 62 -0.07 11.58 4.62
N TRP A 63 0.61 10.47 4.33
CA TRP A 63 0.42 9.22 5.04
C TRP A 63 1.58 8.97 6.00
N GLU A 64 1.30 8.25 7.07
CA GLU A 64 2.26 7.89 8.10
C GLU A 64 2.26 6.38 8.27
N LEU A 65 3.46 5.80 8.36
CA LEU A 65 3.61 4.38 8.65
C LEU A 65 3.27 4.12 10.12
N VAL A 66 2.27 3.26 10.35
CA VAL A 66 1.86 2.83 11.70
C VAL A 66 2.54 1.53 12.09
N ASN A 67 2.59 0.55 11.18
CA ASN A 67 3.16 -0.76 11.46
C ASN A 67 3.57 -1.47 10.17
N VAL A 68 4.52 -2.40 10.27
CA VAL A 68 4.86 -3.36 9.23
C VAL A 68 4.70 -4.77 9.77
N LEU A 69 4.04 -5.63 9.00
CA LEU A 69 3.80 -7.02 9.39
C LEU A 69 4.07 -7.96 8.21
N SER A 70 4.56 -9.15 8.53
CA SER A 70 4.87 -10.19 7.57
C SER A 70 4.02 -11.42 7.88
N VAL A 71 3.36 -11.98 6.86
CA VAL A 71 2.47 -13.13 7.00
C VAL A 71 2.89 -14.24 6.03
N GLY A 72 2.84 -15.48 6.49
CA GLY A 72 3.12 -16.67 5.68
C GLY A 72 4.57 -16.69 5.19
N GLU A 73 5.52 -16.88 6.12
CA GLU A 73 6.96 -17.01 5.82
C GLU A 73 7.58 -15.89 4.97
N GLY A 74 7.05 -14.66 5.05
CA GLY A 74 7.59 -13.55 4.27
C GLY A 74 7.02 -13.40 2.87
N HIS A 75 6.08 -14.25 2.45
CA HIS A 75 5.47 -14.18 1.12
C HIS A 75 4.62 -12.93 0.92
N HIS A 76 4.04 -12.40 2.01
CA HIS A 76 3.29 -11.16 1.99
C HIS A 76 3.79 -10.26 3.11
N VAL A 77 4.21 -9.06 2.74
CA VAL A 77 4.54 -8.00 3.68
C VAL A 77 3.54 -6.88 3.51
N TYR A 78 3.09 -6.35 4.64
CA TYR A 78 2.08 -5.30 4.69
C TYR A 78 2.60 -4.12 5.48
N ALA A 79 2.24 -2.93 5.03
CA ALA A 79 2.37 -1.70 5.79
C ALA A 79 0.98 -1.17 6.14
N ALA A 80 0.73 -0.93 7.42
CA ALA A 80 -0.43 -0.19 7.87
C ALA A 80 -0.09 1.29 7.83
N MET A 81 -0.85 2.05 7.05
CA MET A 81 -0.67 3.50 6.86
C MET A 81 -1.84 4.25 7.48
N ARG A 82 -1.58 5.44 8.01
CA ARG A 82 -2.57 6.37 8.56
C ARG A 82 -2.45 7.72 7.87
N ARG A 83 -3.57 8.29 7.43
CA ARG A 83 -3.60 9.66 6.90
C ARG A 83 -3.39 10.67 8.04
N THR A 84 -2.47 11.62 7.84
CA THR A 84 -2.10 12.65 8.82
C THR A 84 -2.93 13.94 8.70
N ALA A 85 -3.66 14.12 7.59
CA ALA A 85 -4.60 15.22 7.36
C ALA A 85 -6.06 14.74 7.17
#